data_AF-S4R8D5-F1
#
_entry.id   AF-S4R8D5-F1
#
_cell.length_a   1.000
_cell.length_b   1.000
_cell.length_c   1.000
_cell.angle_alpha   90.00
_cell.angle_beta   90.00
_cell.angle_gamma   90.00
#
_symmetry.space_group_name_H-M   'P 1'
#
loop_
_entity.id
_entity.type
_entity.pdbx_description
1 polymer ?
#
loop_
_entity_poly.entity_id
_entity_poly.type
_entity_poly.pdbx_seq_one_letter_code
_entity_poly.pdbx_strand_id
1 'polypeptide(L)'
;DSIPSLEFTTPATDNLVLKWQEDLHEGAGLNNLGNTCFVNASLQGLTYTAPLANFLLYSDHSWTCKQTEFCMMCLLEKHVFNTFMNRGMAIDPIDIVLNFKNIGEDLCFGRQEDAHVFLSYVIDTLHQSCL
;
A
#
# COMPACT_ATOMS: atom_id res chain seq x y z
N ASP A 1 37.68 4.89 -3.93
CA ASP A 1 36.47 5.30 -3.18
C ASP A 1 35.34 4.36 -3.52
N SER A 2 35.28 3.24 -2.80
CA SER A 2 34.30 2.18 -3.00
C SER A 2 33.10 2.45 -2.10
N ILE A 3 31.93 2.60 -2.70
CA ILE A 3 30.65 2.65 -1.99
C ILE A 3 30.47 1.28 -1.31
N PRO A 4 30.15 1.22 0.00
CA PRO A 4 29.90 -0.06 0.65
C PRO A 4 28.66 -0.69 0.03
N SER A 5 28.77 -1.94 -0.40
CA SER A 5 27.63 -2.78 -0.75
C SER A 5 26.74 -2.91 0.47
N LEU A 6 25.50 -2.40 0.40
CA LEU A 6 24.47 -2.77 1.35
C LEU A 6 24.16 -4.25 1.13
N GLU A 7 24.72 -5.11 1.98
CA GLU A 7 24.24 -6.47 2.15
C GLU A 7 22.92 -6.38 2.93
N PHE A 8 21.81 -6.26 2.19
CA PHE A 8 20.51 -6.55 2.74
C PHE A 8 20.44 -8.06 2.94
N THR A 9 20.55 -8.52 4.19
CA THR A 9 20.21 -9.89 4.56
C THR A 9 18.72 -10.06 4.29
N THR A 10 18.35 -10.63 3.14
CA THR A 10 16.95 -10.83 2.75
C THR A 10 16.35 -11.97 3.56
N PRO A 11 15.34 -11.74 4.43
CA PRO A 11 14.57 -12.84 4.98
C PRO A 11 13.58 -13.31 3.89
N ALA A 12 13.69 -14.57 3.49
CA ALA A 12 12.74 -15.32 2.65
C ALA A 12 12.41 -14.75 1.25
N THR A 13 13.40 -14.66 0.36
CA THR A 13 13.15 -14.43 -1.08
C THR A 13 12.58 -15.64 -1.83
N ASP A 14 12.58 -16.83 -1.22
CA ASP A 14 12.34 -18.09 -1.93
C ASP A 14 10.90 -18.23 -2.48
N ASN A 15 9.95 -17.38 -2.05
CA ASN A 15 8.55 -17.42 -2.48
C ASN A 15 8.05 -16.11 -3.13
N LEU A 16 8.92 -15.14 -3.44
CA LEU A 16 8.46 -13.87 -4.03
C LEU A 16 8.12 -14.04 -5.52
N VAL A 17 6.83 -13.99 -5.85
CA VAL A 17 6.37 -14.08 -7.24
C VAL A 17 6.50 -12.71 -7.91
N LEU A 18 7.52 -12.54 -8.75
CA LEU A 18 7.83 -11.24 -9.37
C LEU A 18 6.93 -10.83 -10.53
N LYS A 19 6.21 -11.78 -11.12
CA LYS A 19 5.32 -11.56 -12.27
C LYS A 19 3.87 -11.52 -11.82
N TRP A 20 3.03 -10.83 -12.58
CA TRP A 20 1.59 -10.96 -12.42
C TRP A 20 1.17 -12.42 -12.52
N GLN A 21 0.38 -12.90 -11.56
CA GLN A 21 -0.38 -14.13 -11.73
C GLN A 21 -1.48 -13.85 -12.78
N GLU A 22 -1.71 -14.79 -13.69
CA GLU A 22 -2.68 -14.62 -14.78
C GLU A 22 -4.06 -14.23 -14.21
N ASP A 23 -4.79 -13.37 -14.92
CA ASP A 23 -6.10 -12.75 -14.57
C ASP A 23 -6.12 -11.44 -13.74
N LEU A 24 -5.01 -10.85 -13.29
CA LEU A 24 -5.00 -9.57 -12.51
C LEU A 24 -4.68 -8.31 -13.35
N HIS A 25 -5.28 -8.14 -14.53
CA HIS A 25 -4.87 -7.07 -15.45
C HIS A 25 -5.46 -5.68 -15.16
N GLU A 26 -6.71 -5.58 -14.74
CA GLU A 26 -7.39 -4.30 -14.54
C GLU A 26 -8.20 -4.33 -13.24
N GLY A 27 -7.80 -3.52 -12.27
CA GLY A 27 -8.54 -3.27 -11.03
C GLY A 27 -9.38 -1.99 -11.09
N ALA A 28 -9.96 -1.62 -9.95
CA ALA A 28 -10.73 -0.39 -9.79
C ALA A 28 -9.87 0.88 -9.93
N GLY A 29 -10.48 1.94 -10.46
CA GLY A 29 -10.00 3.30 -10.27
C GLY A 29 -10.29 3.80 -8.85
N LEU A 30 -9.77 4.98 -8.51
CA LEU A 30 -10.00 5.62 -7.21
C LEU A 30 -10.67 6.97 -7.39
N ASN A 31 -11.77 7.20 -6.67
CA ASN A 31 -12.43 8.51 -6.66
C ASN A 31 -11.53 9.53 -5.95
N ASN A 32 -11.53 10.77 -6.46
CA ASN A 32 -10.88 11.88 -5.79
C ASN A 32 -11.86 12.48 -4.77
N LEU A 33 -11.53 12.38 -3.49
CA LEU A 33 -12.40 12.78 -2.38
C LEU A 33 -12.21 14.26 -1.96
N GLY A 34 -11.54 15.05 -2.80
CA GLY A 34 -11.17 16.44 -2.53
C GLY A 34 -9.69 16.54 -2.18
N ASN A 35 -8.87 16.96 -3.15
CA ASN A 35 -7.41 17.05 -3.04
C ASN A 35 -6.71 15.73 -2.65
N THR A 36 -7.29 14.56 -2.98
CA THR A 36 -6.69 13.24 -2.67
C THR A 36 -6.01 12.59 -3.88
N CYS A 37 -5.78 13.33 -4.96
CA CYS A 37 -5.15 12.74 -6.16
C CYS A 37 -3.73 12.20 -5.91
N PHE A 38 -2.98 12.80 -4.96
CA PHE A 38 -1.67 12.31 -4.53
C PHE A 38 -1.77 10.94 -3.83
N VAL A 39 -2.83 10.72 -3.04
CA VAL A 39 -3.15 9.41 -2.44
C VAL A 39 -3.46 8.42 -3.56
N ASN A 40 -4.33 8.80 -4.49
CA ASN A 40 -4.76 7.90 -5.56
C ASN A 40 -3.58 7.45 -6.42
N ALA A 41 -2.72 8.38 -6.84
CA ALA A 41 -1.53 8.06 -7.63
C ALA A 41 -0.56 7.13 -6.87
N SER A 42 -0.34 7.40 -5.59
CA SER A 42 0.58 6.59 -4.76
C SER A 42 0.04 5.19 -4.51
N LEU A 43 -1.24 5.08 -4.13
CA LEU A 43 -1.90 3.79 -3.91
C LEU A 43 -1.96 2.95 -5.18
N GLN A 44 -2.25 3.56 -6.33
CA GLN A 44 -2.23 2.85 -7.62
C GLN A 44 -0.80 2.38 -7.96
N GLY A 45 0.23 3.21 -7.69
CA GLY A 45 1.63 2.78 -7.85
C GLY A 45 2.00 1.54 -7.02
N LEU A 46 1.54 1.49 -5.77
CA LEU A 46 1.74 0.33 -4.89
C LEU A 46 0.92 -0.88 -5.35
N THR A 47 -0.37 -0.69 -5.61
CA THR A 47 -1.31 -1.76 -6.00
C THR A 47 -0.90 -2.44 -7.31
N TYR A 48 -0.29 -1.71 -8.25
CA TYR A 48 0.16 -2.24 -9.54
C TYR A 48 1.65 -2.62 -9.57
N THR A 49 2.27 -2.83 -8.40
CA THR A 49 3.58 -3.45 -8.29
C THR A 49 3.41 -4.97 -8.10
N ALA A 50 3.59 -5.76 -9.16
CA ALA A 50 3.24 -7.19 -9.19
C ALA A 50 3.73 -8.02 -7.97
N PRO A 51 5.00 -7.95 -7.52
CA PRO A 51 5.43 -8.69 -6.33
C PRO A 51 4.65 -8.30 -5.07
N LEU A 52 4.41 -7.00 -4.89
CA LEU A 52 3.68 -6.48 -3.73
C LEU A 52 2.20 -6.84 -3.80
N ALA A 53 1.58 -6.71 -4.98
CA ALA A 53 0.19 -7.09 -5.20
C ALA A 53 -0.04 -8.58 -4.91
N ASN A 54 0.83 -9.45 -5.44
CA ASN A 54 0.78 -10.88 -5.18
C ASN A 54 0.89 -11.15 -3.67
N PHE A 55 1.87 -10.53 -2.99
CA PHE A 55 2.06 -10.67 -1.56
C PHE A 55 0.80 -10.27 -0.76
N LEU A 56 0.24 -9.10 -1.04
CA LEU A 56 -0.91 -8.55 -0.31
C LEU A 56 -2.22 -9.29 -0.59
N LEU A 57 -2.38 -9.89 -1.77
CA LEU A 57 -3.58 -10.66 -2.12
C LEU A 57 -3.67 -11.98 -1.37
N TYR A 58 -2.56 -12.56 -0.91
CA TYR A 58 -2.60 -13.72 -0.01
C TYR A 58 -3.25 -13.39 1.34
N SER A 59 -3.21 -12.12 1.76
CA SER A 59 -3.82 -11.61 3.00
C SER A 59 -3.30 -12.26 4.29
N ASP A 60 -2.11 -12.86 4.29
CA ASP A 60 -1.56 -13.57 5.46
C ASP A 60 -1.34 -12.67 6.68
N HIS A 61 -1.04 -11.38 6.46
CA HIS A 61 -0.78 -10.46 7.56
C HIS A 61 -2.06 -10.21 8.36
N SER A 62 -3.17 -9.84 7.71
CA SER A 62 -4.44 -9.56 8.41
C SER A 62 -5.00 -10.74 9.20
N TRP A 63 -4.70 -11.98 8.81
CA TRP A 63 -5.08 -13.19 9.57
C TRP A 63 -4.30 -13.39 10.86
N THR A 64 -3.05 -12.92 10.91
CA THR A 64 -2.13 -13.16 12.04
C THR A 64 -1.77 -11.90 12.82
N CYS A 65 -2.19 -10.73 12.32
CA CYS A 65 -1.92 -9.43 12.90
C CYS A 65 -2.53 -9.31 14.30
N LYS A 66 -1.72 -8.83 15.24
CA LYS A 66 -2.12 -8.58 16.63
C LYS A 66 -2.28 -7.10 16.96
N GLN A 67 -2.00 -6.22 16.00
CA GLN A 67 -2.16 -4.77 16.17
C GLN A 67 -3.66 -4.46 16.25
N THR A 68 -4.10 -3.86 17.35
CA THR A 68 -5.52 -3.65 17.63
C THR A 68 -6.05 -2.29 17.19
N GLU A 69 -5.17 -1.28 17.07
CA GLU A 69 -5.58 0.09 16.73
C GLU A 69 -5.42 0.37 15.24
N PHE A 70 -4.20 0.23 14.72
CA PHE A 70 -3.90 0.52 13.33
C PHE A 70 -2.75 -0.35 12.85
N CYS A 71 -2.90 -0.85 11.62
CA CYS A 71 -1.89 -1.61 10.91
C CYS A 71 -1.94 -1.24 9.44
N MET A 72 -0.83 -0.70 8.92
CA MET A 72 -0.78 -0.25 7.53
C MET A 72 -0.77 -1.42 6.56
N MET A 73 -0.17 -2.56 6.94
CA MET A 73 -0.20 -3.78 6.13
C MET A 73 -1.62 -4.30 5.97
N CYS A 74 -2.38 -4.46 7.06
CA CYS A 74 -3.81 -4.85 6.98
C CYS A 74 -4.63 -3.89 6.11
N LEU A 75 -4.38 -2.59 6.26
CA LEU A 75 -5.09 -1.57 5.51
C LEU A 75 -4.79 -1.65 4.00
N LEU A 76 -3.52 -1.90 3.65
CA LEU A 76 -3.11 -2.05 2.26
C LEU A 76 -3.57 -3.38 1.65
N GLU A 77 -3.56 -4.49 2.40
CA GLU A 77 -4.18 -5.76 1.98
C GLU A 77 -5.65 -5.56 1.61
N LYS A 78 -6.42 -4.92 2.49
CA LYS A 78 -7.84 -4.58 2.23
C LYS A 78 -7.99 -3.71 0.99
N HIS A 79 -7.14 -2.70 0.81
CA HIS A 79 -7.18 -1.82 -0.36
C HIS A 79 -6.91 -2.57 -1.67
N VAL A 80 -5.86 -3.38 -1.72
CA VAL A 80 -5.48 -4.16 -2.91
C VAL A 80 -6.56 -5.18 -3.24
N PHE A 81 -7.07 -5.91 -2.25
CA PHE A 81 -8.19 -6.84 -2.43
C PHE A 81 -9.42 -6.13 -3.03
N ASN A 82 -9.85 -5.02 -2.43
CA ASN A 82 -11.01 -4.26 -2.92
C ASN A 82 -10.79 -3.72 -4.33
N THR A 83 -9.57 -3.29 -4.66
CA THR A 83 -9.23 -2.80 -6.01
C THR A 83 -9.43 -3.88 -7.05
N PHE A 84 -8.92 -5.09 -6.83
CA PHE A 84 -9.04 -6.18 -7.80
C PHE A 84 -10.41 -6.87 -7.80
N MET A 85 -11.21 -6.74 -6.73
CA MET A 85 -12.59 -7.26 -6.68
C MET A 85 -13.62 -6.34 -7.33
N ASN A 86 -13.35 -5.04 -7.43
CA ASN A 86 -14.28 -4.03 -7.97
C ASN A 86 -13.85 -3.53 -9.36
N ARG A 87 -13.47 -4.45 -10.25
CA ARG A 87 -12.95 -4.12 -11.59
C ARG A 87 -13.94 -3.31 -12.41
N GLY A 88 -13.43 -2.36 -13.19
CA GLY A 88 -14.25 -1.47 -14.02
C GLY A 88 -15.06 -0.43 -13.23
N MET A 89 -14.88 -0.36 -11.91
CA MET A 89 -15.52 0.64 -11.05
C MET A 89 -14.50 1.65 -10.53
N ALA A 90 -14.99 2.68 -9.85
CA ALA A 90 -14.18 3.54 -9.02
C ALA A 90 -14.59 3.35 -7.54
N ILE A 91 -13.61 3.13 -6.67
CA ILE A 91 -13.82 2.96 -5.22
C ILE A 91 -13.28 4.16 -4.44
N ASP A 92 -13.83 4.39 -3.26
CA ASP A 92 -13.37 5.46 -2.37
C ASP A 92 -12.31 4.91 -1.40
N PRO A 93 -11.07 5.44 -1.38
CA PRO A 93 -10.04 5.02 -0.43
C PRO A 93 -10.24 5.64 0.96
N ILE A 94 -11.47 5.59 1.49
CA ILE A 94 -11.88 6.27 2.73
C ILE A 94 -11.05 5.79 3.92
N ASP A 95 -10.80 4.49 4.04
CA ASP A 95 -10.05 3.93 5.18
C ASP A 95 -8.62 4.51 5.26
N ILE A 96 -7.99 4.81 4.12
CA ILE A 96 -6.66 5.44 4.07
C ILE A 96 -6.77 6.88 4.58
N VAL A 97 -7.75 7.63 4.09
CA VAL A 97 -7.97 9.03 4.47
C VAL A 97 -8.28 9.18 5.96
N LEU A 98 -9.12 8.31 6.52
CA LEU A 98 -9.47 8.33 7.94
C LEU A 98 -8.27 8.02 8.84
N ASN A 99 -7.25 7.33 8.32
CA ASN A 99 -6.03 6.97 9.04
C ASN A 99 -4.83 7.86 8.73
N PHE A 100 -5.00 9.02 8.10
CA PHE A 100 -3.90 9.95 7.80
C PHE A 100 -2.99 10.22 8.98
N LYS A 101 -3.55 10.45 10.18
CA LYS A 101 -2.75 10.74 11.38
C LYS A 101 -1.94 9.55 11.90
N ASN A 102 -2.35 8.32 11.56
CA ASN A 102 -1.57 7.12 11.85
C ASN A 102 -0.50 6.86 10.78
N ILE A 103 -0.67 7.40 9.56
CA ILE A 103 0.27 7.27 8.45
C ILE A 103 1.36 8.35 8.53
N GLY A 104 0.99 9.60 8.80
CA GLY A 104 1.91 10.71 8.94
C GLY A 104 1.30 11.86 9.73
N GLU A 105 2.02 12.35 10.74
CA GLU A 105 1.52 13.37 11.67
C GLU A 105 1.09 14.66 10.95
N ASP A 106 1.79 15.03 9.88
CA ASP A 106 1.54 16.24 9.09
C ASP A 106 0.42 16.09 8.05
N LEU A 107 -0.02 14.86 7.75
CA LEU A 107 -1.07 14.63 6.76
C LEU A 107 -2.41 15.18 7.25
N CYS A 108 -3.11 15.89 6.37
CA CYS A 108 -4.41 16.50 6.66
C CYS A 108 -5.38 16.31 5.50
N PHE A 109 -6.59 15.82 5.81
CA PHE A 109 -7.61 15.64 4.78
C PHE A 109 -8.00 16.98 4.13
N GLY A 110 -8.18 16.97 2.81
CA GLY A 110 -8.52 18.15 2.03
C GLY A 110 -7.33 19.07 1.70
N ARG A 111 -6.15 18.83 2.27
CA ARG A 111 -4.91 19.51 1.88
C ARG A 111 -4.21 18.71 0.78
N GLN A 112 -3.79 19.40 -0.27
CA GLN A 112 -2.97 18.81 -1.32
C GLN A 112 -1.55 18.61 -0.78
N GLU A 113 -1.00 17.42 -0.95
CA GLU A 113 0.37 17.07 -0.56
C GLU A 113 1.19 16.57 -1.75
N ASP A 114 2.50 16.44 -1.56
CA ASP A 114 3.41 15.78 -2.49
C ASP A 114 3.23 14.25 -2.41
N ALA A 115 3.05 13.61 -3.57
CA ALA A 115 2.84 12.16 -3.64
C ALA A 115 4.05 11.36 -3.15
N HIS A 116 5.28 11.83 -3.40
CA HIS A 116 6.48 11.19 -2.89
C HIS A 116 6.52 11.23 -1.36
N VAL A 117 6.20 12.37 -0.76
CA VAL A 117 6.17 12.52 0.70
C VAL A 117 5.13 11.59 1.32
N PHE A 118 3.92 11.55 0.76
CA PHE A 118 2.90 10.61 1.20
C PHE A 118 3.36 9.15 1.07
N LEU A 119 4.00 8.80 -0.05
CA LEU A 119 4.52 7.45 -0.27
C LEU A 119 5.61 7.08 0.76
N SER A 120 6.50 8.00 1.12
CA SER A 120 7.51 7.77 2.17
C SER A 120 6.85 7.42 3.51
N TYR A 121 5.84 8.21 3.93
CA TYR A 121 5.07 7.88 5.13
C TYR A 121 4.46 6.47 5.03
N VAL A 122 3.77 6.16 3.93
CA VAL A 122 3.17 4.83 3.72
C VAL A 122 4.20 3.71 3.85
N ILE A 123 5.36 3.82 3.19
CA ILE A 123 6.42 2.80 3.23
C ILE A 123 6.98 2.64 4.64
N ASP A 124 7.24 3.74 5.35
CA ASP A 124 7.74 3.70 6.73
C ASP A 124 6.74 3.02 7.67
N THR A 125 5.44 3.34 7.52
CA THR A 125 4.37 2.72 8.31
C THR A 125 4.15 1.25 7.96
N LEU A 126 4.29 0.87 6.68
CA LEU A 126 4.27 -0.55 6.26
C LEU A 126 5.43 -1.32 6.91
N HIS A 127 6.63 -0.75 6.91
CA HIS A 127 7.80 -1.36 7.55
C HIS A 127 7.57 -1.58 9.05
N GLN A 128 7.05 -0.57 9.75
CA GLN A 128 6.71 -0.68 11.18
C GLN A 128 5.64 -1.74 11.47
N SER A 129 4.71 -1.97 10.55
CA SER A 129 3.66 -2.98 10.70
C SER A 129 4.21 -4.42 10.64
N CYS A 130 5.41 -4.61 10.08
CA CYS A 130 6.05 -5.92 9.92
C CYS A 130 7.07 -6.25 11.03
N LEU A 131 7.31 -5.35 11.98
CA LEU A 131 8.24 -5.53 13.10
C LEU A 131 7.51 -6.01 14.37
#